data_AF-A0A7S3XHH9-F1
#
_entry.id   AF-A0A7S3XHH9-F1
#
_cell.length_a   1.000
_cell.length_b   1.000
_cell.length_c   1.000
_cell.angle_alpha   90.00
_cell.angle_beta   90.00
_cell.angle_gamma   90.00
#
_symmetry.space_group_name_H-M   'P 1'
#
loop_
_entity.id
_entity.type
_entity.pdbx_description
1 polymer ?
#
loop_
_entity_poly.entity_id
_entity_poly.type
_entity_poly.pdbx_seq_one_letter_code
_entity_poly.pdbx_strand_id
1 'polypeptide(L)'
;SLLYLGCIWALKQRKGEALEILPVTVVHNLVLIVLSVLMTVGGILALSERYSQEGFDGIFCSQRGAEHVLDGAAGFWIKIYYLSKYYELGDTVLLVLKRKPTIPLH
;
A
#
# COMPACT_ATOMS: atom_id res chain seq x y z
N SER A 1 13.47 2.61 -8.06
CA SER A 1 13.98 3.50 -7.00
C SER A 1 14.68 4.74 -7.53
N LEU A 2 15.69 4.62 -8.41
CA LEU A 2 16.44 5.78 -8.94
C LEU A 2 15.63 6.69 -9.89
N LEU A 3 14.80 6.11 -10.76
CA LEU A 3 13.90 6.89 -11.65
C LEU A 3 12.91 7.75 -10.85
N TYR A 4 12.41 7.22 -9.74
CA TYR A 4 11.49 7.91 -8.83
C TYR A 4 12.15 9.13 -8.16
N LEU A 5 13.37 8.95 -7.65
CA LEU A 5 14.17 10.04 -7.09
C LEU A 5 14.53 11.10 -8.14
N GLY A 6 14.88 10.67 -9.36
CA GLY A 6 15.14 11.56 -10.50
C GLY A 6 13.92 12.39 -10.89
N CYS A 7 12.74 11.79 -10.94
CA CYS A 7 11.47 12.50 -11.20
C CYS A 7 11.14 13.51 -10.09
N ILE A 8 11.30 13.15 -8.82
CA ILE A 8 11.09 14.08 -7.69
C ILE A 8 12.06 15.25 -7.75
N TRP A 9 13.34 14.99 -8.03
CA TRP A 9 14.36 16.03 -8.15
C TRP A 9 14.07 16.98 -9.32
N ALA A 10 13.68 16.44 -10.48
CA ALA A 10 13.28 17.22 -11.64
C ALA A 10 12.01 18.05 -11.41
N LEU A 11 11.02 17.51 -10.69
CA LEU A 11 9.79 18.22 -10.31
C LEU A 11 10.06 19.33 -9.28
N LYS A 12 10.95 19.08 -8.31
CA LYS A 12 11.38 20.07 -7.32
C LYS A 12 12.12 21.25 -7.95
N GLN A 13 12.88 21.00 -9.02
CA GLN A 13 13.60 22.03 -9.79
C GLN A 13 12.66 22.96 -10.58
N ARG A 14 11.42 22.54 -10.90
CA ARG A 14 10.46 23.42 -11.59
C ARG A 14 9.92 24.49 -10.64
N LYS A 15 10.17 25.77 -10.95
CA LYS A 15 9.59 26.96 -10.29
C LYS A 15 8.14 27.19 -10.75
N GLY A 16 7.25 26.23 -10.51
CA GLY A 16 5.80 26.39 -10.74
C GLY A 16 5.08 26.76 -9.45
N GLU A 17 4.01 27.56 -9.57
CA GLU A 17 3.09 27.87 -8.47
C GLU A 17 2.48 26.60 -7.86
N ALA A 18 2.12 26.64 -6.57
CA ALA A 18 1.53 25.48 -5.90
C ALA A 18 0.19 25.13 -6.57
N LEU A 19 0.14 23.99 -7.26
CA LEU A 19 -1.09 23.50 -7.85
C LEU A 19 -2.08 23.17 -6.72
N GLU A 20 -3.30 23.73 -6.77
CA GLU A 20 -4.40 23.39 -5.85
C GLU A 20 -4.98 22.00 -6.16
N ILE A 21 -4.18 20.94 -5.96
CA ILE A 21 -4.59 19.54 -6.10
C ILE A 21 -5.35 19.00 -4.87
N LEU A 22 -6.17 19.85 -4.25
CA LEU A 22 -7.08 19.48 -3.15
C LEU A 22 -7.97 18.25 -3.46
N PRO A 23 -8.71 18.22 -4.59
CA PRO A 23 -9.58 17.07 -4.89
C PRO A 23 -8.78 15.78 -5.14
N VAL A 24 -7.60 15.88 -5.75
CA VAL A 24 -6.73 14.73 -6.02
C VAL A 24 -6.23 14.10 -4.72
N THR A 25 -5.85 14.91 -3.73
CA THR A 25 -5.44 14.39 -2.41
C THR A 25 -6.61 13.76 -1.66
N VAL A 26 -7.81 14.35 -1.72
CA VAL A 26 -9.00 13.77 -1.07
C VAL A 26 -9.35 12.41 -1.69
N VAL A 27 -9.36 12.32 -3.02
CA VAL A 27 -9.61 11.06 -3.74
C VAL A 27 -8.52 10.04 -3.43
N HIS A 28 -7.25 10.44 -3.40
CA HIS A 28 -6.14 9.54 -3.07
C HIS A 28 -6.26 8.96 -1.66
N ASN A 29 -6.52 9.80 -0.65
CA ASN A 29 -6.75 9.36 0.73
C ASN A 29 -7.96 8.43 0.83
N LEU A 30 -9.05 8.72 0.11
CA LEU A 30 -10.24 7.88 0.11
C LEU A 30 -9.95 6.50 -0.50
N VAL A 31 -9.19 6.46 -1.60
CA VAL A 31 -8.73 5.21 -2.23
C VAL A 31 -7.86 4.40 -1.25
N LEU A 32 -6.93 5.04 -0.53
CA LEU A 32 -6.10 4.37 0.46
C LEU A 32 -6.92 3.80 1.63
N ILE A 33 -7.94 4.54 2.12
CA ILE A 33 -8.84 4.06 3.17
C ILE A 33 -9.63 2.84 2.68
N VAL A 34 -10.23 2.93 1.49
CA VAL A 34 -11.01 1.82 0.92
C VAL A 34 -10.13 0.59 0.70
N LEU A 35 -8.93 0.77 0.13
CA LEU A 35 -7.97 -0.33 -0.02
C LEU A 35 -7.58 -0.93 1.33
N SER A 36 -7.35 -0.11 2.35
CA SER A 36 -6.99 -0.60 3.70
C SER A 36 -8.11 -1.44 4.31
N VAL A 37 -9.36 -1.01 4.18
CA VAL A 37 -10.51 -1.77 4.66
C VAL A 37 -10.65 -3.09 3.89
N LEU A 38 -10.54 -3.05 2.56
CA LEU A 38 -10.62 -4.26 1.72
C LEU A 38 -9.54 -5.28 2.06
N MET A 39 -8.29 -4.83 2.23
CA MET A 39 -7.17 -5.71 2.63
C MET A 39 -7.38 -6.29 4.02
N THR A 40 -7.93 -5.51 4.95
CA THR A 40 -8.20 -5.98 6.32
C THR A 40 -9.31 -7.04 6.31
N VAL A 41 -10.43 -6.78 5.64
CA VAL A 41 -11.53 -7.74 5.51
C VAL A 41 -11.07 -8.99 4.77
N GLY A 42 -10.35 -8.81 3.68
CA GLY A 42 -9.75 -9.89 2.89
C GLY A 42 -8.77 -10.76 3.66
N GLY A 43 -7.90 -10.13 4.45
CA GLY A 43 -6.97 -10.81 5.34
C GLY A 43 -7.68 -11.57 6.46
N ILE A 44 -8.72 -11.00 7.07
CA ILE A 44 -9.54 -11.67 8.09
C ILE A 44 -10.25 -12.89 7.50
N LEU A 45 -10.83 -12.78 6.30
CA LEU A 45 -11.46 -13.91 5.63
C LEU A 45 -10.46 -15.02 5.34
N ALA A 46 -9.30 -14.68 4.76
CA ALA A 46 -8.23 -15.64 4.51
C ALA A 46 -7.73 -16.30 5.81
N LEU A 47 -7.61 -15.52 6.89
CA LEU A 47 -7.22 -16.04 8.20
C LEU A 47 -8.28 -16.97 8.80
N SER A 48 -9.56 -16.62 8.67
CA SER A 48 -10.68 -17.44 9.16
C SER A 48 -10.76 -18.79 8.42
N GLU A 49 -10.49 -18.78 7.12
CA GLU A 49 -10.41 -19.99 6.31
C GLU A 49 -9.23 -20.87 6.74
N ARG A 50 -8.07 -20.28 7.03
CA ARG A 50 -6.90 -20.99 7.56
C ARG A 50 -7.15 -21.57 8.95
N TYR A 51 -7.79 -20.79 9.83
CA TYR A 51 -8.18 -21.25 11.16
C TYR A 51 -9.12 -22.45 11.10
N SER A 52 -10.08 -22.46 10.16
CA SER A 52 -11.00 -23.58 9.98
C SER A 52 -10.33 -24.85 9.45
N GLN A 53 -9.21 -24.74 8.73
CA GLN A 53 -8.55 -25.88 8.09
C GLN A 53 -7.41 -26.47 8.93
N GLU A 54 -6.63 -25.62 9.61
CA GLU A 54 -5.40 -26.02 10.32
C GLU A 54 -5.46 -25.76 11.84
N GLY A 55 -6.57 -25.19 12.35
CA GLY A 55 -6.73 -24.82 13.75
C GLY A 55 -5.89 -23.61 14.17
N PHE A 56 -5.71 -23.42 15.48
CA PHE A 56 -4.97 -22.26 16.01
C PHE A 56 -3.47 -22.31 15.71
N ASP A 57 -2.87 -23.51 15.69
CA ASP A 57 -1.44 -23.69 15.40
C ASP A 57 -1.09 -23.34 13.95
N GLY A 58 -2.01 -23.58 13.00
CA GLY A 58 -1.86 -23.22 11.59
C GLY A 58 -1.86 -21.71 11.30
N ILE A 59 -2.27 -20.87 12.26
CA ILE A 59 -2.16 -19.40 12.13
C ILE A 59 -0.71 -18.94 12.28
N PHE A 60 0.04 -19.55 13.21
CA PHE A 60 1.41 -19.15 13.53
C PHE A 60 2.44 -19.97 12.76
N CYS A 61 2.25 -21.29 12.68
CA CYS A 61 3.07 -22.21 11.92
C CYS A 61 2.19 -22.91 10.90
N SER A 62 2.15 -22.37 9.68
CA SER A 62 1.55 -23.06 8.54
C SER A 62 2.16 -24.46 8.41
N GLN A 63 1.33 -25.50 8.50
CA GLN A 63 1.77 -26.87 8.23
C GLN A 63 1.90 -27.14 6.72
N ARG A 64 1.42 -26.21 5.87
CA ARG A 64 1.69 -26.23 4.43
C ARG A 64 3.15 -25.90 4.13
N GLY A 65 3.71 -26.62 3.16
CA GLY A 65 5.02 -26.33 2.59
C GLY A 65 5.11 -24.88 2.09
N ALA A 66 6.31 -24.29 2.18
CA ALA A 66 6.58 -22.87 1.92
C ALA A 66 6.01 -22.33 0.60
N GLU A 67 5.84 -23.20 -0.41
CA GLU A 67 5.30 -22.86 -1.72
C GLU A 67 3.78 -22.59 -1.71
N HIS A 68 3.01 -23.24 -0.82
CA HIS A 68 1.54 -23.16 -0.75
C HIS A 68 1.03 -22.22 0.35
N VAL A 69 1.93 -21.56 1.09
CA VAL A 69 1.56 -20.59 2.13
C VAL A 69 0.82 -19.40 1.52
N LEU A 70 1.22 -18.99 0.30
CA LEU A 70 0.65 -17.87 -0.44
C LEU A 70 -0.46 -18.28 -1.42
N ASP A 71 -0.88 -19.55 -1.46
CA ASP A 71 -1.94 -19.96 -2.38
C ASP A 71 -3.32 -19.47 -1.91
N GLY A 72 -4.15 -19.13 -2.91
CA GLY A 72 -5.53 -18.69 -2.73
C GLY A 72 -5.68 -17.22 -2.34
N ALA A 73 -6.69 -16.93 -1.51
CA ALA A 73 -7.05 -15.56 -1.12
C ALA A 73 -5.92 -14.84 -0.39
N ALA A 74 -5.11 -15.54 0.41
CA ALA A 74 -3.99 -14.96 1.16
C ALA A 74 -2.95 -14.31 0.24
N GLY A 75 -2.50 -15.00 -0.82
CA GLY A 75 -1.55 -14.44 -1.77
C GLY A 75 -2.11 -13.31 -2.61
N PHE A 76 -3.41 -13.35 -2.94
CA PHE A 76 -4.08 -12.24 -3.61
C PHE A 76 -4.05 -10.97 -2.77
N TRP A 77 -4.45 -11.06 -1.49
CA TRP A 77 -4.45 -9.90 -0.59
C TRP A 77 -3.05 -9.39 -0.27
N ILE A 78 -2.05 -10.28 -0.18
CA ILE A 78 -0.63 -9.90 -0.03
C ILE A 78 -0.13 -9.14 -1.28
N LYS A 79 -0.52 -9.56 -2.49
CA LYS A 79 -0.19 -8.80 -3.72
C LYS A 79 -0.85 -7.42 -3.74
N ILE A 80 -2.11 -7.31 -3.30
CA ILE A 80 -2.79 -6.01 -3.18
C ILE A 80 -2.12 -5.11 -2.12
N TYR A 81 -1.71 -5.68 -0.98
CA TYR A 81 -0.94 -4.97 0.04
C TYR A 81 0.41 -4.48 -0.47
N TYR A 82 1.10 -5.32 -1.25
CA TYR A 82 2.34 -4.89 -1.89
C TYR A 82 2.08 -3.72 -2.85
N LEU A 83 1.02 -3.78 -3.64
CA LEU A 83 0.64 -2.71 -4.56
C LEU A 83 0.26 -1.41 -3.83
N SER A 84 -0.42 -1.49 -2.67
CA SER A 84 -0.78 -0.31 -1.88
C SER A 84 0.46 0.45 -1.39
N LYS A 85 1.58 -0.23 -1.11
CA LYS A 85 2.86 0.41 -0.78
C LYS A 85 3.47 1.21 -1.93
N TYR A 86 3.27 0.78 -3.18
CA TYR A 86 3.64 1.62 -4.33
C TYR A 86 2.72 2.82 -4.48
N TYR A 87 1.44 2.67 -4.11
CA TYR A 87 0.47 3.75 -4.12
C TYR A 87 0.79 4.82 -3.05
N GLU A 88 1.25 4.42 -1.86
CA GLU A 88 1.76 5.31 -0.80
C GLU A 88 2.94 6.17 -1.28
N LEU A 89 3.83 5.64 -2.14
CA LEU A 89 4.89 6.44 -2.75
C LEU A 89 4.31 7.56 -3.64
N GLY A 90 3.16 7.32 -4.28
CA GLY A 90 2.43 8.33 -5.04
C GLY A 90 1.99 9.54 -4.18
N ASP A 91 1.63 9.31 -2.91
CA ASP A 91 1.29 10.39 -1.97
C ASP A 91 2.48 11.34 -1.75
N THR A 92 3.68 10.79 -1.63
CA THR A 92 4.90 11.58 -1.48
C THR A 92 5.16 12.45 -2.72
N VAL A 93 4.87 11.95 -3.93
CA VAL A 93 4.96 12.72 -5.18
C VAL A 93 3.95 13.86 -5.19
N LEU A 94 2.71 13.62 -4.76
CA LEU A 94 1.66 14.64 -4.64
C LEU A 94 2.01 15.70 -3.59
N LEU A 95 2.64 15.32 -2.47
CA LEU A 95 3.17 16.22 -1.44
C LEU A 95 4.32 17.11 -1.96
N VAL A 96 5.26 16.53 -2.71
CA VAL A 96 6.35 17.27 -3.37
C VAL A 96 5.79 18.26 -4.39
N LEU A 97 4.77 17.86 -5.16
CA LEU A 97 4.06 18.73 -6.10
C LEU A 97 3.35 19.89 -5.38
N LYS A 98 2.80 19.67 -4.18
CA LYS A 98 2.24 20.71 -3.32
C LYS A 98 3.28 21.58 -2.61
N ARG A 99 4.59 21.29 -2.75
CA ARG A 99 5.70 21.90 -2.00
C ARG A 99 5.48 22.00 -0.49
N LYS A 100 4.63 21.13 0.08
CA LYS A 100 4.51 21.04 1.54
C LYS A 100 5.75 20.33 2.08
N PRO A 101 6.25 20.69 3.27
CA PRO A 101 7.42 20.04 3.85
C PRO A 101 7.10 18.55 4.05
N THR A 102 7.71 17.71 3.22
CA THR A 102 7.76 16.28 3.47
C THR A 102 8.71 16.09 4.65
N ILE A 103 8.16 15.95 5.84
CA ILE A 103 8.92 15.56 7.03
C ILE A 103 9.25 14.09 6.83
N PRO A 104 10.54 13.70 6.71
CA PRO A 104 10.89 12.30 6.60
C PRO A 104 10.77 11.70 8.00
N LEU A 105 9.58 11.22 8.37
CA LEU A 105 9.46 10.30 9.49
C LEU A 105 9.37 8.89 8.90
N HIS A 106 10.48 8.18 9.03
CA HIS A 106 10.69 6.78 8.68
C HIS A 106 10.05 5.88 9.73
#